data_AF-A0A814YUH4-F1
#
_entry.id   AF-A0A814YUH4-F1
#
_cell.length_a   1.000
_cell.length_b   1.000
_cell.length_c   1.000
_cell.angle_alpha   90.00
_cell.angle_beta   90.00
_cell.angle_gamma   90.00
#
_symmetry.space_group_name_H-M   'P 1'
#
loop_
_entity.id
_entity.type
_entity.pdbx_description
1 polymer ?
#
loop_
_entity_poly.entity_id
_entity_poly.type
_entity_poly.pdbx_seq_one_letter_code
_entity_poly.pdbx_strand_id
1 'polypeptide(L)'
;MKGVTWFWKTNTNPWSSNEIEQWIPFPDIINRQIEQAYEDRQLEIVISEEYKIDLNRLLQNDIFDFGKQRPVRRCSKTGDTLTYYRRERFNFAQPIQRSIADDTLNYGCSFATDCFILFTKAILKMKITSLIDALVSGIVIEGGKPNQNDEAQSLKK
;
A
#
# COMPACT_ATOMS: atom_id res chain seq x y z
N MET A 1 13.26 -15.03 -0.82
CA MET A 1 13.55 -13.58 -0.66
C MET A 1 14.10 -13.35 0.73
N LYS A 2 15.28 -12.73 0.85
CA LYS A 2 15.82 -12.32 2.15
C LYS A 2 14.88 -11.26 2.72
N GLY A 3 14.42 -11.42 3.96
CA GLY A 3 13.50 -10.48 4.59
C GLY A 3 14.24 -9.19 4.94
N VAL A 4 14.21 -8.18 4.07
CA VAL A 4 14.82 -6.88 4.32
C VAL A 4 13.74 -5.88 4.71
N THR A 5 14.03 -5.09 5.73
CA THR A 5 13.15 -4.01 6.19
C THR A 5 13.96 -2.74 6.39
N TRP A 6 13.44 -1.67 5.80
CA TRP A 6 13.94 -0.32 5.88
C TRP A 6 13.18 0.44 6.96
N PHE A 7 13.90 1.28 7.70
CA PHE A 7 13.36 2.08 8.77
C PHE A 7 13.82 3.53 8.62
N TRP A 8 12.99 4.47 9.08
CA TRP A 8 13.36 5.88 9.29
C TRP A 8 13.42 6.21 10.78
N LYS A 9 14.25 7.20 11.14
CA LYS A 9 14.33 7.72 12.51
C LYS A 9 13.23 8.77 12.73
N THR A 10 12.45 8.64 13.80
CA THR A 10 11.27 9.51 14.05
C THR A 10 11.43 10.53 15.17
N ASN A 11 12.62 10.60 15.77
CA ASN A 11 12.99 11.60 16.76
C ASN A 11 12.75 13.03 16.25
N THR A 12 12.31 13.92 17.15
CA THR A 12 12.15 15.37 16.85
C THR A 12 13.48 15.98 16.43
N ASN A 13 14.56 15.61 17.12
CA ASN A 13 15.93 15.86 16.67
C ASN A 13 16.61 14.54 16.28
N PRO A 14 16.66 14.19 14.98
CA PRO A 14 17.22 12.91 14.52
C PRO A 14 18.71 12.74 14.83
N TRP A 15 19.41 13.83 15.13
CA TRP A 15 20.84 13.87 15.38
C TRP A 15 21.21 13.95 16.86
N SER A 16 20.23 14.08 17.76
CA SER A 16 20.47 14.11 19.19
C SER A 16 20.92 12.74 19.71
N SER A 17 22.03 12.72 20.45
CA SER A 17 22.50 11.54 21.20
C SER A 17 21.78 11.36 22.54
N ASN A 18 21.03 12.37 22.98
CA ASN A 18 20.40 12.39 24.30
C ASN A 18 18.98 11.80 24.28
N GLU A 19 18.43 11.57 23.08
CA GLU A 19 17.11 10.98 22.92
C GLU A 19 17.20 9.47 22.67
N ILE A 20 16.22 8.73 23.17
CA ILE A 20 16.06 7.31 22.84
C ILE A 20 15.77 7.20 21.35
N GLU A 21 16.55 6.39 20.64
CA GLU A 21 16.36 6.21 19.20
C GLU A 21 15.05 5.51 18.90
N GLN A 22 14.21 6.16 18.11
CA GLN A 22 12.95 5.61 17.65
C GLN A 22 13.02 5.38 16.14
N TRP A 23 12.85 4.11 15.75
CA TRP A 23 12.92 3.68 14.36
C TRP A 23 11.61 3.02 13.97
N ILE A 24 10.96 3.55 12.93
CA ILE A 24 9.68 3.03 12.43
C ILE A 24 9.91 2.40 11.04
N PRO A 25 9.36 1.22 10.76
CA PRO A 25 9.50 0.61 9.43
C PRO A 25 8.71 1.39 8.39
N PHE A 26 9.23 1.43 7.15
CA PHE A 26 8.45 1.92 6.02
C PHE A 26 7.27 0.98 5.72
N PRO A 27 6.16 1.49 5.15
CA PRO A 27 5.08 0.65 4.65
C PRO A 27 5.59 -0.38 3.62
N ASP A 28 5.00 -1.58 3.58
CA ASP A 28 5.46 -2.71 2.75
C ASP A 28 5.72 -2.35 1.28
N ILE A 29 4.89 -1.49 0.69
CA ILE A 29 5.01 -1.03 -0.71
C ILE A 29 6.27 -0.18 -0.88
N ILE A 30 6.42 0.84 -0.03
CA ILE A 30 7.57 1.75 -0.04
C ILE A 30 8.86 0.98 0.28
N ASN A 31 8.81 0.09 1.27
CA ASN A 31 9.93 -0.76 1.64
C ASN A 31 10.45 -1.59 0.46
N ARG A 32 9.55 -2.12 -0.37
CA ARG A 32 9.91 -2.86 -1.60
C ARG A 32 10.54 -1.95 -2.66
N GLN A 33 10.00 -0.75 -2.83
CA GLN A 33 10.55 0.23 -3.80
C GLN A 33 11.96 0.68 -3.42
N ILE A 34 12.18 0.99 -2.14
CA ILE A 34 13.51 1.37 -1.61
C ILE A 34 14.49 0.22 -1.82
N GLU A 35 14.09 -1.02 -1.46
CA GLU A 35 14.96 -2.18 -1.63
C GLU A 35 15.32 -2.43 -3.09
N GLN A 36 14.35 -2.34 -4.01
CA GLN A 36 14.59 -2.49 -5.44
C GLN A 36 15.59 -1.44 -5.95
N ALA A 37 15.38 -0.15 -5.63
CA ALA A 37 16.29 0.92 -6.02
C ALA A 37 17.71 0.74 -5.45
N TYR A 38 17.81 0.23 -4.23
CA TYR A 38 19.09 -0.10 -3.61
C TYR A 38 19.79 -1.27 -4.31
N GLU A 39 19.07 -2.34 -4.65
CA GLU A 39 19.61 -3.48 -5.42
C GLU A 39 20.06 -3.05 -6.83
N ASP A 40 19.32 -2.14 -7.45
CA ASP A 40 19.63 -1.55 -8.77
C ASP A 40 20.75 -0.49 -8.71
N ARG A 41 21.34 -0.26 -7.52
CA ARG A 41 22.42 0.72 -7.27
C ARG A 41 22.05 2.16 -7.65
N GLN A 42 20.79 2.52 -7.52
CA GLN A 42 20.36 3.91 -7.67
C GLN A 42 20.92 4.76 -6.53
N LEU A 43 21.20 6.03 -6.80
CA LEU A 43 21.71 6.97 -5.80
C LEU A 43 20.60 7.58 -4.95
N GLU A 44 19.43 7.80 -5.55
CA GLU A 44 18.27 8.36 -4.88
C GLU A 44 16.96 7.74 -5.37
N ILE A 45 15.93 7.78 -4.52
CA ILE A 45 14.56 7.37 -4.85
C ILE A 45 13.56 8.36 -4.24
N VAL A 46 12.55 8.75 -5.01
CA VAL A 46 11.40 9.53 -4.50
C VAL A 46 10.35 8.57 -3.94
N ILE A 47 10.01 8.72 -2.66
CA ILE A 47 9.06 7.82 -1.97
C ILE A 47 7.66 8.42 -1.83
N SER A 48 7.54 9.74 -1.87
CA SER A 48 6.27 10.49 -1.89
C SER A 48 6.49 11.86 -2.53
N GLU A 49 5.41 12.63 -2.69
CA GLU A 49 5.48 14.00 -3.21
C GLU A 49 6.34 14.94 -2.35
N GLU A 50 6.54 14.61 -1.07
CA GLU A 50 7.26 15.44 -0.11
C GLU A 50 8.66 14.92 0.20
N TYR A 51 8.94 13.63 -0.02
CA TYR A 51 10.17 13.01 0.46
C TYR A 51 10.90 12.21 -0.60
N LYS A 52 12.23 12.35 -0.57
CA LYS A 52 13.16 11.49 -1.31
C LYS A 52 14.21 10.89 -0.38
N ILE A 53 14.77 9.75 -0.74
CA ILE A 53 15.83 9.08 -0.01
C ILE A 53 17.09 9.08 -0.86
N ASP A 54 18.18 9.59 -0.29
CA ASP A 54 19.55 9.38 -0.77
C ASP A 54 20.04 8.04 -0.21
N LEU A 55 20.17 7.06 -1.10
CA LEU A 55 20.54 5.68 -0.76
C LEU A 55 22.04 5.52 -0.50
N ASN A 56 22.87 6.45 -0.98
CA ASN A 56 24.30 6.45 -0.74
C ASN A 56 24.62 6.95 0.68
N ARG A 57 23.93 8.03 1.10
CA ARG A 57 24.10 8.62 2.44
C ARG A 57 23.16 8.02 3.49
N LEU A 58 22.19 7.23 3.06
CA LEU A 58 21.12 6.68 3.89
C LEU A 58 20.35 7.78 4.63
N LEU A 59 19.92 8.80 3.89
CA LEU A 59 19.17 9.95 4.40
C LEU A 59 17.87 10.16 3.63
N GLN A 60 16.77 10.32 4.35
CA GLN A 60 15.55 10.87 3.81
C GLN A 60 15.58 12.40 3.92
N ASN A 61 15.28 13.07 2.82
CA ASN A 61 15.23 14.52 2.72
C ASN A 61 13.83 14.94 2.30
N ASP A 62 13.31 15.99 2.96
CA ASP A 62 12.16 16.72 2.47
C ASP A 62 12.55 17.46 1.17
N ILE A 63 11.70 17.35 0.15
CA ILE A 63 11.93 17.91 -1.20
C ILE A 63 11.82 19.45 -1.17
N PHE A 64 10.97 19.97 -0.29
CA PHE A 64 10.72 21.40 -0.15
C PHE A 64 11.63 22.06 0.91
N ASP A 65 12.12 21.29 1.88
CA ASP A 65 12.96 21.78 2.99
C ASP A 65 14.22 20.93 3.20
N PHE A 66 15.34 21.35 2.60
CA PHE A 66 16.62 20.67 2.72
C PHE A 66 17.16 20.56 4.16
N GLY A 67 16.64 21.34 5.11
CA GLY A 67 16.99 21.27 6.53
C GLY A 67 16.33 20.09 7.25
N LYS A 68 15.23 19.57 6.72
CA LYS A 68 14.51 18.43 7.29
C LYS A 68 15.04 17.13 6.72
N GLN A 69 16.06 16.60 7.39
CA GLN A 69 16.68 15.33 7.04
C GLN A 69 16.50 14.31 8.17
N ARG A 70 16.26 13.06 7.79
CA ARG A 70 16.11 11.95 8.73
C ARG A 70 16.99 10.77 8.29
N PRO A 71 17.77 10.18 9.19
CA PRO A 71 18.46 8.93 8.92
C PRO A 71 17.50 7.81 8.53
N VAL A 72 17.90 7.02 7.55
CA VAL A 72 17.27 5.74 7.22
C VAL A 72 18.26 4.59 7.45
N ARG A 73 17.75 3.40 7.72
CA ARG A 73 18.59 2.19 7.87
C ARG A 73 17.96 0.98 7.22
N ARG A 74 18.82 0.13 6.67
CA ARG A 74 18.46 -1.17 6.09
C ARG A 74 18.79 -2.28 7.09
N CYS A 75 17.81 -3.10 7.47
CA CYS A 75 18.02 -4.25 8.34
C CYS A 75 17.68 -5.54 7.58
N SER A 76 18.68 -6.42 7.44
CA SER A 76 18.47 -7.79 6.92
C SER A 76 18.05 -8.69 8.09
N LYS A 77 16.85 -9.29 8.04
CA LYS A 77 16.48 -10.33 8.98
C LYS A 77 17.34 -11.56 8.70
N THR A 78 18.37 -11.75 9.53
CA THR A 78 19.23 -12.93 9.48
C THR A 78 18.78 -13.83 10.64
N GLY A 79 18.02 -14.88 10.33
CA GLY A 79 17.60 -15.91 11.31
C GLY A 79 16.29 -15.62 12.06
N ASP A 80 15.32 -16.53 11.90
CA ASP A 80 14.19 -16.87 12.79
C ASP A 80 13.12 -15.84 13.20
N THR A 81 13.28 -14.53 12.99
CA THR A 81 12.26 -13.54 13.38
C THR A 81 11.26 -13.21 12.25
N LEU A 82 10.68 -14.26 11.66
CA LEU A 82 9.50 -14.17 10.78
C LEU A 82 8.19 -14.10 11.60
N THR A 83 8.17 -13.39 12.72
CA THR A 83 6.93 -12.90 13.34
C THR A 83 6.42 -11.70 12.53
N TYR A 84 5.96 -12.03 11.32
CA TYR A 84 5.28 -11.12 10.42
C TYR A 84 3.94 -10.72 11.05
N TYR A 85 3.72 -9.42 11.24
CA TYR A 85 2.50 -8.77 11.77
C TYR A 85 1.17 -9.16 11.09
N ARG A 86 1.21 -10.06 10.08
CA ARG A 86 0.02 -10.66 9.47
C ARG A 86 -0.72 -11.57 10.44
N ARG A 87 -0.08 -12.08 11.50
CA ARG A 87 -0.76 -12.92 12.50
C ARG A 87 -1.74 -12.12 13.37
N GLU A 88 -1.49 -10.84 13.64
CA GLU A 88 -2.35 -10.06 14.55
C GLU A 88 -3.65 -9.58 13.91
N ARG A 89 -3.69 -9.35 12.59
CA ARG A 89 -4.94 -8.95 11.91
C ARG A 89 -6.01 -10.04 11.90
N PHE A 90 -5.66 -11.30 12.19
CA PHE A 90 -6.58 -12.43 12.19
C PHE A 90 -6.77 -13.08 13.58
N ASN A 91 -6.18 -12.52 14.65
CA ASN A 91 -6.30 -13.08 16.01
C ASN A 91 -7.47 -12.51 16.84
N PHE A 92 -8.32 -11.66 16.26
CA PHE A 92 -9.44 -11.04 16.99
C PHE A 92 -10.81 -11.69 16.78
N ALA A 93 -10.89 -12.82 16.09
CA ALA A 93 -12.07 -13.67 16.23
C ALA A 93 -11.89 -14.52 17.47
N GLN A 94 -12.31 -14.02 18.64
CA GLN A 94 -12.68 -14.97 19.70
C GLN A 94 -13.69 -15.94 19.07
N PRO A 95 -13.52 -17.26 19.23
CA PRO A 95 -14.55 -18.19 18.77
C PRO A 95 -15.85 -17.74 19.44
N ILE A 96 -16.82 -17.32 18.62
CA ILE A 96 -18.17 -17.04 19.10
C ILE A 96 -18.59 -18.33 19.80
N GLN A 97 -18.60 -18.33 21.13
CA GLN A 97 -19.19 -19.41 21.89
C GLN A 97 -20.67 -19.37 21.56
N ARG A 98 -21.06 -20.11 20.52
CA ARG A 98 -22.45 -20.40 20.25
C ARG A 98 -22.90 -21.25 21.43
N SER A 99 -23.46 -20.59 22.43
CA SER A 99 -24.44 -21.18 23.31
C SER A 99 -25.42 -21.91 22.40
N ILE A 100 -25.40 -23.24 22.45
CA ILE A 100 -26.39 -24.09 21.79
C ILE A 100 -27.66 -23.93 22.63
N ALA A 101 -28.30 -22.77 22.48
CA ALA A 101 -29.70 -22.61 22.79
C ALA A 101 -30.43 -23.04 21.52
N ASP A 102 -31.10 -24.17 21.69
CA ASP A 102 -31.99 -24.80 20.72
C ASP A 102 -33.08 -23.79 20.34
N ASP A 103 -32.90 -23.09 19.21
CA ASP A 103 -33.96 -22.33 18.57
C ASP A 103 -33.76 -22.35 17.06
N THR A 104 -34.45 -23.33 16.47
CA THR A 104 -35.18 -23.26 15.20
C THR A 104 -34.92 -22.05 14.29
N LEU A 105 -34.38 -22.35 13.10
CA LEU A 105 -34.55 -21.59 11.85
C LEU A 105 -34.14 -20.11 11.90
N ASN A 106 -32.84 -19.84 11.97
CA ASN A 106 -32.31 -18.59 11.43
C ASN A 106 -31.05 -18.85 10.61
N TYR A 107 -31.25 -19.00 9.29
CA TYR A 107 -30.18 -19.06 8.31
C TYR A 107 -29.44 -17.72 8.35
N GLY A 108 -28.34 -17.67 9.10
CA GLY A 108 -27.38 -16.58 9.05
C GLY A 108 -26.81 -16.46 7.64
N CYS A 109 -27.41 -15.61 6.82
CA CYS A 109 -26.80 -15.16 5.58
C CYS A 109 -25.49 -14.45 5.94
N SER A 110 -24.38 -15.00 5.44
CA SER A 110 -23.10 -14.30 5.46
C SER A 110 -23.23 -12.96 4.72
N PHE A 111 -22.39 -11.98 5.05
CA PHE A 111 -22.29 -10.72 4.31
C PHE A 111 -22.14 -10.94 2.79
N ALA A 112 -21.45 -12.02 2.39
CA ALA A 112 -21.28 -12.38 0.99
C ALA A 112 -22.62 -12.75 0.31
N THR A 113 -23.50 -13.47 1.00
CA THR A 113 -24.84 -13.79 0.49
C THR A 113 -25.73 -12.54 0.38
N ASP A 114 -25.67 -11.62 1.35
CA ASP A 114 -26.43 -10.36 1.25
C ASP A 114 -25.93 -9.48 0.11
N CYS A 115 -24.61 -9.37 -0.09
CA CYS A 115 -24.04 -8.66 -1.23
C CYS A 115 -24.44 -9.30 -2.56
N PHE A 116 -24.42 -10.63 -2.64
CA PHE A 116 -24.82 -11.33 -3.87
C PHE A 116 -26.32 -11.17 -4.16
N ILE A 117 -27.18 -11.17 -3.13
CA ILE A 117 -28.62 -10.94 -3.28
C ILE A 117 -28.90 -9.49 -3.70
N LEU A 118 -28.20 -8.50 -3.13
CA LEU A 118 -28.34 -7.10 -3.53
C LEU A 118 -27.85 -6.88 -4.96
N PHE A 119 -26.72 -7.48 -5.33
CA PHE A 119 -26.16 -7.40 -6.67
C PHE A 119 -27.07 -8.06 -7.71
N THR A 120 -27.58 -9.27 -7.43
CA THR A 120 -28.51 -9.96 -8.32
C THR A 120 -29.86 -9.25 -8.43
N LYS A 121 -30.39 -8.66 -7.35
CA LYS A 121 -31.61 -7.81 -7.41
C LYS A 121 -31.42 -6.56 -8.23
N ALA A 122 -30.24 -5.93 -8.17
CA ALA A 122 -29.93 -4.76 -8.99
C ALA A 122 -29.77 -5.14 -10.47
N ILE A 123 -29.08 -6.26 -10.75
CA ILE A 123 -28.90 -6.77 -12.11
C ILE A 123 -30.22 -7.23 -12.73
N LEU A 124 -31.12 -7.88 -11.98
CA LEU A 124 -32.41 -8.34 -12.50
C LEU A 124 -33.33 -7.20 -12.97
N LYS A 125 -33.10 -5.96 -12.51
CA LYS A 125 -33.85 -4.78 -12.97
C LYS A 125 -33.23 -4.09 -14.18
N MET A 126 -31.97 -4.36 -14.49
CA MET A 126 -31.32 -3.84 -15.69
C MET A 126 -31.51 -4.85 -16.83
N LYS A 127 -32.03 -4.38 -17.96
CA LYS A 127 -32.00 -5.20 -19.18
C LYS A 127 -30.53 -5.45 -19.52
N ILE A 128 -30.17 -6.69 -19.84
CA ILE A 128 -28.78 -7.06 -20.20
C ILE A 128 -28.21 -6.12 -21.27
N THR A 129 -29.06 -5.62 -22.18
CA THR A 129 -28.70 -4.63 -23.20
C THR A 129 -28.12 -3.34 -22.59
N SER A 130 -28.72 -2.79 -21.52
CA SER A 130 -28.23 -1.56 -20.89
C SER A 130 -26.91 -1.74 -20.14
N LEU A 131 -26.64 -2.95 -19.64
CA LEU A 131 -25.36 -3.27 -19.01
C LEU A 131 -24.23 -3.33 -20.05
N ILE A 132 -24.52 -3.95 -21.20
CA ILE A 132 -23.58 -4.02 -22.32
C ILE A 132 -23.32 -2.62 -22.86
N ASP A 133 -24.36 -1.80 -23.04
CA ASP A 133 -24.21 -0.41 -23.51
C ASP A 133 -23.35 0.44 -22.56
N ALA A 134 -23.52 0.27 -21.25
CA ALA A 134 -22.71 0.95 -20.24
C ALA A 134 -21.24 0.50 -20.26
N LEU A 135 -20.99 -0.80 -20.42
CA LEU A 135 -19.64 -1.36 -20.54
C LEU A 135 -18.92 -0.89 -21.81
N VAL A 136 -19.60 -0.94 -22.95
CA VAL A 136 -19.06 -0.46 -24.23
C VAL A 136 -18.76 1.05 -24.15
N SER A 137 -19.65 1.84 -23.55
CA SER A 137 -19.42 3.27 -23.35
C SER A 137 -18.20 3.54 -22.46
N GLY A 138 -18.01 2.77 -21.39
CA GLY A 138 -16.82 2.87 -20.53
C GLY A 138 -15.52 2.58 -21.29
N ILE A 139 -15.49 1.52 -22.09
CA ILE A 139 -14.31 1.14 -22.90
C ILE A 139 -13.98 2.22 -23.93
N VAL A 140 -14.98 2.82 -24.59
CA VAL A 140 -14.76 3.90 -25.55
C VAL A 140 -14.23 5.16 -24.86
N ILE A 141 -14.74 5.49 -23.68
CA ILE A 141 -14.28 6.66 -22.90
C ILE A 141 -12.85 6.46 -22.41
N GLU A 142 -12.49 5.27 -21.95
CA GLU A 142 -11.13 4.97 -21.46
C GLU A 142 -10.13 4.78 -22.60
N GLY A 143 -10.52 4.10 -23.68
CA GLY A 143 -9.66 3.86 -24.84
C GLY A 143 -9.53 5.06 -25.80
N GLY A 144 -10.48 6.00 -25.75
CA GLY A 144 -10.51 7.19 -26.59
C GLY A 144 -9.78 8.41 -26.00
N LYS A 145 -9.15 8.29 -24.82
CA LYS A 145 -8.30 9.36 -24.30
C LYS A 145 -6.97 9.36 -25.07
N PRO A 146 -6.71 10.32 -25.98
CA PRO A 146 -5.42 10.41 -26.64
C PRO A 146 -4.34 10.62 -25.56
N ASN A 147 -3.26 9.84 -25.64
CA ASN A 147 -2.07 10.01 -24.82
C ASN A 147 -1.56 11.45 -24.99
N GLN A 148 -1.94 12.35 -24.08
CA GLN A 148 -1.44 13.73 -24.05
C GLN A 148 0.04 13.83 -23.64
N ASN A 149 0.78 12.72 -23.61
CA ASN A 149 2.19 12.67 -23.22
C ASN A 149 3.17 12.65 -24.40
N ASP A 150 2.72 12.66 -25.66
CA ASP A 150 3.62 12.55 -26.82
C ASP A 150 3.98 13.90 -27.51
N GLU A 151 3.45 15.05 -27.07
CA GLU A 151 3.71 16.36 -27.72
C GLU A 151 4.92 17.16 -27.18
N ALA A 152 5.66 16.66 -26.18
CA ALA A 152 6.76 17.43 -25.58
C ALA A 152 8.16 17.21 -26.22
N GLN A 153 8.30 16.48 -27.33
CA GLN A 153 9.62 16.14 -27.92
C GLN A 153 9.98 16.80 -29.26
N SER A 154 9.19 17.75 -29.78
CA SER A 154 9.48 18.37 -31.08
C SER A 154 9.55 19.90 -30.99
N LEU A 155 10.57 20.47 -30.32
CA LEU A 155 10.99 21.87 -30.53
C LEU A 155 12.31 22.19 -29.79
N LYS A 156 13.40 21.49 -30.15
CA LYS A 156 14.78 21.99 -30.01
C LYS A 156 15.65 21.47 -31.16
N LYS A 157 15.67 22.21 -32.26
CA LYS A 157 16.78 22.27 -33.21
C LYS A 157 17.12 23.72 -33.45
#